data_AF-A0AAW5JS24-F1
#
_entry.id   AF-A0AAW5JS24-F1
#
_cell.length_a   1.000
_cell.length_b   1.000
_cell.length_c   1.000
_cell.angle_alpha   90.00
_cell.angle_beta   90.00
_cell.angle_gamma   90.00
#
_symmetry.space_group_name_H-M   'P 1'
#
loop_
_entity.id
_entity.type
_entity.pdbx_description
1 polymer ?
#
loop_
_entity_poly.entity_id
_entity_poly.type
_entity_poly.pdbx_seq_one_letter_code
_entity_poly.pdbx_strand_id
1 'polypeptide(L)' 'GTDKTSALVAVSKNKDGHPQFLKLKVSGLAADEVKRFAECSFEPSSKVNTDALQSFQTALKDFEHHFEVFEKG' A
#
# COMPACT_ATOMS: atom_id res chain seq x y z
N GLY A 1 11.14 -1.38 -27.10
CA GLY A 1 11.29 -0.81 -25.75
C GLY A 1 10.30 -1.50 -24.85
N THR A 2 10.67 -1.79 -23.60
CA THR A 2 9.74 -2.38 -22.63
C THR A 2 9.01 -1.25 -21.92
N ASP A 3 7.68 -1.21 -22.05
CA ASP A 3 6.85 -0.30 -21.27
C ASP A 3 7.02 -0.64 -19.78
N LYS A 4 7.34 0.36 -18.97
CA LYS A 4 7.41 0.20 -17.51
C LYS A 4 6.00 0.15 -16.97
N THR A 5 5.64 -0.96 -16.36
CA THR A 5 4.34 -1.16 -15.71
C THR A 5 4.51 -1.14 -14.20
N SER A 6 3.63 -0.40 -13.52
CA SER A 6 3.56 -0.36 -12.07
C SER A 6 2.83 -1.57 -11.49
N ALA A 7 3.15 -1.92 -10.25
CA ALA A 7 2.42 -2.92 -9.48
C ALA A 7 2.29 -2.46 -8.03
N LEU A 8 1.14 -2.77 -7.43
CA LEU A 8 0.88 -2.64 -6.00
C LEU A 8 1.20 -3.97 -5.33
N VAL A 9 1.94 -3.91 -4.24
CA VAL A 9 2.34 -5.08 -3.45
C VAL A 9 2.01 -4.81 -1.99
N ALA A 10 1.34 -5.75 -1.34
CA ALA A 10 1.06 -5.71 0.09
C ALA A 10 1.54 -6.99 0.76
N VAL A 11 2.21 -6.82 1.90
CA VAL A 11 2.70 -7.91 2.75
C VAL A 11 2.02 -7.78 4.10
N SER A 12 1.26 -8.80 4.51
CA SER A 12 0.77 -8.87 5.88
C SER A 12 1.83 -9.47 6.79
N LYS A 13 1.84 -9.05 8.05
CA LYS A 13 2.71 -9.59 9.08
C LYS A 13 1.88 -10.28 10.14
N ASN A 14 2.42 -11.37 10.70
CA ASN A 14 1.87 -11.98 11.90
C ASN A 14 2.16 -11.11 13.15
N LYS A 15 1.75 -11.57 14.33
CA LYS A 15 1.94 -10.85 15.60
C LYS A 15 3.40 -10.63 15.98
N ASP A 16 4.31 -11.45 15.48
CA ASP A 16 5.76 -11.36 15.73
C ASP A 16 6.47 -10.46 14.69
N GLY A 17 5.72 -9.88 13.75
CA GLY A 17 6.27 -9.06 12.67
C GLY A 17 6.79 -9.86 11.47
N HIS A 18 6.61 -11.17 11.45
CA HIS A 18 7.04 -12.02 10.33
C HIS A 18 6.02 -11.95 9.17
N PRO A 19 6.48 -11.87 7.91
CA PRO A 19 5.60 -11.94 6.75
C PRO A 19 4.73 -13.20 6.76
N GLN A 20 3.42 -13.05 6.52
CA GLN A 20 2.48 -14.17 6.50
C GLN A 20 1.83 -14.36 5.14
N PHE A 21 1.33 -13.28 4.53
CA PHE A 21 0.69 -13.31 3.22
C PHE A 21 1.21 -12.19 2.32
N LEU A 22 1.22 -12.48 1.02
CA LEU A 22 1.60 -11.54 -0.04
C LEU A 22 0.43 -11.39 -1.00
N LYS A 23 0.11 -10.14 -1.36
CA LYS A 23 -0.83 -9.83 -2.42
C LYS A 23 -0.21 -8.87 -3.42
N LEU A 24 -0.33 -9.19 -4.69
CA LEU A 24 0.23 -8.40 -5.79
C LEU A 24 -0.85 -8.13 -6.83
N LYS A 25 -0.90 -6.89 -7.32
CA LYS A 25 -1.76 -6.48 -8.42
C LYS A 25 -1.01 -5.55 -9.35
N VAL A 26 -0.95 -5.90 -10.63
CA VAL A 26 -0.53 -4.98 -11.68
C VAL A 26 -1.61 -3.90 -11.82
N SER A 27 -1.27 -2.65 -11.51
CA SER A 27 -2.18 -1.50 -11.48
C SER A 27 -1.35 -0.22 -11.52
N GLY A 28 -1.98 0.91 -11.87
CA GLY A 28 -1.38 2.21 -11.65
C GLY A 28 -1.32 2.57 -10.17
N LEU A 29 -0.72 3.73 -9.90
CA LEU A 29 -0.55 4.28 -8.54
C LEU A 29 -1.52 5.44 -8.26
N ALA A 30 -2.58 5.58 -9.07
CA ALA A 30 -3.62 6.58 -8.83
C ALA A 30 -4.38 6.28 -7.53
N ALA A 31 -4.83 7.32 -6.83
CA ALA A 31 -5.41 7.17 -5.48
C ALA A 31 -6.67 6.29 -5.46
N ASP A 32 -7.50 6.33 -6.50
CA ASP A 32 -8.68 5.49 -6.67
C ASP A 32 -8.31 4.01 -6.88
N GLU A 33 -7.28 3.73 -7.68
CA GLU A 33 -6.76 2.37 -7.88
C GLU A 33 -6.17 1.78 -6.59
N VAL A 34 -5.41 2.59 -5.85
CA VAL A 34 -4.83 2.21 -4.56
C VAL A 34 -5.94 1.96 -3.53
N LYS A 35 -6.94 2.84 -3.46
CA LYS A 35 -8.07 2.70 -2.54
C LYS A 35 -8.82 1.40 -2.81
N ARG A 36 -9.15 1.13 -4.07
CA ARG A 36 -9.82 -0.12 -4.47
C ARG A 36 -8.98 -1.35 -4.14
N PHE A 37 -7.66 -1.28 -4.33
CA PHE A 37 -6.77 -2.38 -3.96
C PHE A 37 -6.79 -2.63 -2.44
N ALA A 38 -6.73 -1.58 -1.63
CA ALA A 38 -6.75 -1.66 -0.18
C ALA A 38 -8.08 -2.24 0.35
N GLU A 39 -9.22 -1.70 -0.10
CA GLU A 39 -10.56 -2.16 0.32
C GLU A 39 -10.82 -3.63 -0.03
N CYS A 40 -10.26 -4.13 -1.13
CA CYS A 40 -10.38 -5.53 -1.55
C CYS A 40 -9.36 -6.47 -0.90
N SER A 41 -8.41 -5.94 -0.14
CA SER A 41 -7.25 -6.71 0.32
C SER A 41 -6.99 -6.64 1.80
N PHE A 42 -7.42 -5.58 2.47
CA PHE A 42 -7.15 -5.32 3.87
C PHE A 42 -8.45 -5.34 4.65
N GLU A 43 -8.40 -5.89 5.86
CA GLU A 43 -9.48 -5.72 6.82
C GLU A 43 -9.57 -4.23 7.22
N PRO A 44 -10.77 -3.66 7.44
CA PRO A 44 -10.93 -2.23 7.76
C PRO A 44 -10.12 -1.75 8.97
N SER A 45 -9.84 -2.65 9.93
CA SER A 45 -9.04 -2.35 11.14
C SER A 45 -7.53 -2.57 10.96
N SER A 46 -7.06 -2.83 9.74
CA SER A 46 -5.64 -3.08 9.48
C SER A 46 -4.81 -1.81 9.66
N LYS A 47 -3.63 -1.98 10.27
CA LYS A 47 -2.59 -0.95 10.30
C LYS A 47 -1.77 -1.03 9.02
N VAL A 48 -1.75 0.04 8.25
CA VAL A 48 -1.11 0.07 6.93
C VAL A 48 0.13 0.95 7.01
N ASN A 49 1.27 0.43 6.56
CA ASN A 49 2.53 1.17 6.49
C ASN A 49 2.94 1.29 5.02
N THR A 50 3.18 2.51 4.54
CA THR A 50 3.65 2.76 3.17
C THR A 50 4.75 3.81 3.14
N ASP A 51 5.35 4.04 1.97
CA ASP A 51 6.08 5.28 1.73
C ASP A 51 5.13 6.51 1.74
N ALA A 52 5.70 7.71 1.81
CA ALA A 52 4.94 8.96 1.82
C ALA A 52 4.38 9.38 0.45
N LEU A 53 4.15 8.46 -0.50
CA LEU A 53 3.55 8.81 -1.77
C LEU A 53 2.16 9.43 -1.58
N GLN A 54 1.90 10.58 -2.22
CA GLN A 54 0.67 11.36 -2.03
C GLN A 54 -0.61 10.56 -2.34
N SER A 55 -0.56 9.68 -3.34
CA SER A 55 -1.70 8.83 -3.69
C SER A 55 -2.03 7.82 -2.60
N PHE A 56 -1.03 7.30 -1.88
CA PHE A 56 -1.24 6.40 -0.75
C PHE A 56 -1.86 7.13 0.43
N GLN A 57 -1.34 8.32 0.78
CA GLN A 57 -1.92 9.17 1.83
C GLN A 57 -3.40 9.48 1.56
N THR A 58 -3.74 9.76 0.30
CA THR A 58 -5.11 10.09 -0.10
C THR A 58 -6.02 8.86 -0.08
N ALA A 59 -5.53 7.74 -0.59
CA ALA A 59 -6.27 6.50 -0.74
C ALA A 59 -6.54 5.77 0.59
N LEU A 60 -5.61 5.87 1.53
CA LEU A 60 -5.61 5.11 2.78
C LEU A 60 -6.08 5.92 3.99
N LYS A 61 -6.63 7.12 3.79
CA LYS A 61 -7.14 8.01 4.85
C LYS A 61 -8.18 7.37 5.79
N ASP A 62 -8.84 6.32 5.32
CA ASP A 62 -9.89 5.60 6.06
C ASP A 62 -9.30 4.43 6.90
N PHE A 63 -7.99 4.17 6.80
CA PHE A 63 -7.25 3.16 7.58
C PHE A 63 -6.38 3.82 8.67
N GLU A 64 -5.91 3.04 9.65
CA GLU A 64 -4.78 3.45 10.50
C GLU A 64 -3.50 3.43 9.64
N HIS A 65 -3.29 4.50 8.88
CA HIS A 65 -2.22 4.63 7.90
C HIS A 65 -1.03 5.38 8.49
N HIS A 66 0.11 4.70 8.56
CA HIS A 66 1.40 5.30 8.90
C HIS A 66 2.24 5.38 7.62
N PHE A 67 2.90 6.52 7.41
CA PHE A 67 3.79 6.71 6.28
C PHE A 67 5.08 7.39 6.73
N GLU A 68 6.20 6.97 6.15
CA GLU A 68 7.51 7.57 6.41
C GLU A 68 7.89 8.49 5.26
N VAL A 69 8.17 9.76 5.60
CA VAL A 69 8.76 10.72 4.68
C VAL A 69 10.28 10.52 4.73
N PHE A 70 10.83 9.93 3.68
CA PHE A 70 12.28 9.89 3.52
C PHE A 70 12.73 11.26 2.97
N GLU A 71 13.19 12.15 3.85
CA GLU A 71 13.90 13.35 3.40
C GLU A 71 15.19 12.91 2.70
N LYS A 72 15.43 13.44 1.49
CA LYS A 72 16.73 13.27 0.83
C LYS A 72 17.75 14.09 1.62
N GLY A 73 18.63 13.39 2.35
CA GLY A 73 19.86 13.98 2.89
C GLY A 73 20.82 14.43 1.81
#